data_AF-A0A7S0ZSV4-F1
#
_entry.id   AF-A0A7S0ZSV4-F1
#
_cell.length_a   1.000
_cell.length_b   1.000
_cell.length_c   1.000
_cell.angle_alpha   90.00
_cell.angle_beta   90.00
_cell.angle_gamma   90.00
#
_symmetry.space_group_name_H-M   'P 1'
#
loop_
_entity.id
_entity.type
_entity.pdbx_description
1 polymer ?
#
loop_
_entity_poly.entity_id
_entity_poly.type
_entity_poly.pdbx_seq_one_letter_code
_entity_poly.pdbx_strand_id
1 'polypeptide(L)'
;LIRTAVVRALIEPTRIVFVRVDSAVFQSFLEEMLHELAVQTEKHSFNVWATECVIFSALSLHTMRFQLLKPVAGHILDKLRLENSSEALLQLYPVKASVTEQIEKIRPIVQKLNGVERWEEWSQVRGRFEEKPVGQSEELEDALEFLAHNAEELLGDVTEMETNIEDAMLFCEASLNCGRNRLLQWDVYIIIWSVSISVGAVISGIFGMNLVFGFEDVEGGWQVCTAVITVLGISICTVGARVVRKSRTHYARRSARYGNNKFFTRISQDDYVLSLVHEPHNDLDDLAVQKVQQHLRESEIPVQRLTKRSRSIVPRI
;
A
#
# COMPACT_ATOMS: atom_id res chain seq x y z
N LEU A 1 -10.15 39.68 1.37
CA LEU A 1 -10.44 39.01 0.09
C LEU A 1 -10.24 37.51 0.28
N ILE A 2 -11.30 36.72 0.21
CA ILE A 2 -11.24 35.27 0.35
C ILE A 2 -11.32 34.64 -1.04
N ARG A 3 -10.41 33.69 -1.31
CA ARG A 3 -10.37 32.93 -2.55
C ARG A 3 -10.42 31.45 -2.23
N THR A 4 -11.57 30.84 -2.46
CA THR A 4 -11.79 29.41 -2.34
C THR A 4 -11.95 28.77 -3.72
N ALA A 5 -12.11 27.45 -3.75
CA ALA A 5 -12.41 26.71 -4.98
C ALA A 5 -13.80 27.04 -5.55
N VAL A 6 -14.72 27.51 -4.69
CA VAL A 6 -16.12 27.79 -5.03
C VAL A 6 -16.33 29.27 -5.31
N VAL A 7 -15.71 30.14 -4.49
CA VAL A 7 -16.06 31.56 -4.43
C VAL A 7 -14.82 32.43 -4.34
N ARG A 8 -14.88 33.59 -5.01
CA ARG A 8 -14.01 34.72 -4.71
C ARG A 8 -14.87 35.82 -4.13
N ALA A 9 -14.74 36.07 -2.84
CA ALA A 9 -15.56 37.03 -2.12
C ALA A 9 -14.70 38.12 -1.49
N LEU A 10 -15.14 39.37 -1.67
CA LEU A 10 -14.71 40.48 -0.84
C LEU A 10 -15.79 40.72 0.21
N ILE A 11 -15.44 40.46 1.46
CA ILE A 11 -16.35 40.63 2.60
C ILE A 11 -16.07 42.00 3.21
N GLU A 12 -17.10 42.83 3.23
CA GLU A 12 -17.14 44.09 3.96
C GLU A 12 -18.10 43.94 5.16
N PRO A 13 -18.03 44.82 6.18
CA PRO A 13 -18.87 44.71 7.38
C PRO A 13 -20.39 44.67 7.13
N THR A 14 -20.84 45.19 5.98
CA THR A 14 -22.26 45.34 5.64
C THR A 14 -22.65 44.72 4.30
N ARG A 15 -21.69 44.21 3.52
CA ARG A 15 -21.97 43.63 2.20
C ARG A 15 -20.91 42.63 1.77
N ILE A 16 -21.30 41.67 0.94
CA ILE A 16 -20.39 40.71 0.31
C ILE A 16 -20.40 40.96 -1.20
N VAL A 17 -19.23 41.09 -1.79
CA VAL A 17 -19.06 41.24 -3.25
C VAL A 17 -18.43 39.98 -3.80
N PHE A 18 -19.17 39.25 -4.64
CA PHE A 18 -18.69 38.06 -5.33
C PHE A 18 -18.08 38.40 -6.69
N VAL A 19 -16.88 37.86 -6.95
CA VAL A 19 -16.11 38.11 -8.17
C VAL A 19 -16.05 36.83 -9.01
N ARG A 20 -16.95 36.73 -10.00
CA ARG A 20 -17.35 35.57 -10.84
C ARG A 20 -18.59 34.83 -10.33
N VAL A 21 -19.57 34.68 -11.23
CA VAL A 21 -20.95 34.24 -10.92
C VAL A 21 -21.41 33.01 -11.73
N ASP A 22 -20.59 32.46 -12.63
CA ASP A 22 -21.09 31.53 -13.65
C ASP A 22 -20.80 30.04 -13.36
N SER A 23 -21.05 29.55 -12.15
CA SER A 23 -21.01 28.10 -11.88
C SER A 23 -22.28 27.63 -11.17
N ALA A 24 -22.78 26.44 -11.55
CA ALA A 24 -23.94 25.83 -10.91
C ALA A 24 -23.71 25.63 -9.40
N VAL A 25 -22.47 25.33 -9.00
CA VAL A 25 -22.05 25.20 -7.60
C VAL A 25 -22.18 26.54 -6.86
N PHE A 26 -21.82 27.64 -7.51
CA PHE A 26 -21.96 28.98 -6.93
C PHE A 26 -23.43 29.38 -6.75
N GLN A 27 -24.30 29.02 -7.71
CA GLN A 27 -25.74 29.28 -7.59
C GLN A 27 -26.36 28.49 -6.43
N SER A 28 -26.06 27.20 -6.31
CA SER A 28 -26.51 26.38 -5.18
C SER A 28 -26.02 26.92 -3.84
N PHE A 29 -24.76 27.35 -3.77
CA PHE A 29 -24.21 28.00 -2.57
C PHE A 29 -24.95 29.30 -2.25
N LEU A 30 -25.23 30.13 -3.26
CA LEU A 30 -25.88 31.42 -3.06
C LEU A 30 -27.32 31.26 -2.57
N GLU A 31 -28.06 30.26 -3.09
CA GLU A 31 -29.39 29.91 -2.60
C GLU A 31 -29.36 29.46 -1.12
N GLU A 32 -28.41 28.60 -0.76
CA GLU A 32 -28.22 28.11 0.61
C GLU A 32 -27.84 29.25 1.56
N MET A 33 -26.89 30.10 1.16
CA MET A 33 -26.44 31.26 1.94
C MET A 33 -27.56 32.30 2.12
N LEU A 34 -28.40 32.54 1.10
CA LEU A 34 -29.54 33.45 1.20
C LEU A 34 -30.64 32.89 2.12
N HIS A 35 -30.85 31.56 2.09
CA HIS A 35 -31.77 30.91 3.01
C HIS A 35 -31.27 31.01 4.46
N GLU A 36 -29.98 30.79 4.71
CA GLU A 36 -29.39 30.98 6.03
C GLU A 36 -29.46 32.43 6.51
N LEU A 37 -29.24 33.41 5.62
CA LEU A 37 -29.39 34.83 5.93
C LEU A 37 -30.82 35.17 6.38
N ALA A 38 -31.83 34.56 5.78
CA ALA A 38 -33.24 34.79 6.12
C ALA A 38 -33.62 34.20 7.48
N VAL A 39 -32.92 33.16 7.93
CA VAL A 39 -33.13 32.47 9.22
C VAL A 39 -32.25 33.06 10.33
N GLN A 40 -31.20 33.79 9.95
CA GLN A 40 -30.21 34.31 10.89
C GLN A 40 -30.85 35.25 11.92
N THR A 41 -30.73 34.86 13.19
CA THR A 41 -31.27 35.59 14.35
C THR A 41 -30.11 36.29 15.05
N GLU A 42 -29.86 37.56 14.73
CA GLU A 42 -29.03 38.61 15.38
C GLU A 42 -27.74 38.26 16.18
N LYS A 43 -27.28 37.00 16.22
CA LYS A 43 -26.27 36.52 17.17
C LYS A 43 -24.82 36.81 16.77
N HIS A 44 -24.56 37.05 15.48
CA HIS A 44 -23.18 37.15 14.97
C HIS A 44 -23.01 38.39 14.09
N SER A 45 -21.80 38.95 14.12
CA SER A 45 -21.43 40.02 13.19
C SER A 45 -21.48 39.52 11.74
N PHE A 46 -22.07 40.32 10.84
CA PHE A 46 -22.30 39.93 9.44
C PHE A 46 -21.01 39.51 8.71
N ASN A 47 -19.86 40.12 9.03
CA ASN A 47 -18.56 39.77 8.45
C ASN A 47 -18.06 38.39 8.88
N VAL A 48 -18.27 38.00 10.14
CA VAL A 48 -17.86 36.70 10.69
C VAL A 48 -18.72 35.61 10.06
N TRP A 49 -20.04 35.79 10.11
CA TRP A 49 -20.98 34.86 9.47
C TRP A 49 -20.70 34.68 7.98
N ALA A 50 -20.49 35.78 7.24
CA ALA A 50 -20.17 35.72 5.82
C ALA A 50 -18.86 34.94 5.54
N THR A 51 -17.88 35.09 6.42
CA THR A 51 -16.58 34.41 6.30
C THR A 51 -16.73 32.93 6.58
N GLU A 52 -17.45 32.58 7.64
CA GLU A 52 -17.79 31.22 8.01
C GLU A 52 -18.51 30.50 6.89
N CYS A 53 -19.60 31.07 6.35
CA CYS A 53 -20.36 30.46 5.25
C CYS A 53 -19.50 30.19 4.01
N VAL A 54 -18.60 31.12 3.63
CA VAL A 54 -17.72 30.94 2.46
C VAL A 54 -16.69 29.83 2.67
N ILE A 55 -16.11 29.73 3.87
CA ILE A 55 -15.13 28.68 4.19
C ILE A 55 -15.85 27.34 4.35
N PHE A 56 -16.96 27.32 5.07
CA PHE A 56 -17.80 26.14 5.27
C PHE A 56 -18.28 25.56 3.95
N SER A 57 -18.76 26.38 3.02
CA SER A 57 -19.16 25.93 1.68
C SER A 57 -17.99 25.29 0.92
N ALA A 58 -16.79 25.87 1.01
CA ALA A 58 -15.61 25.30 0.39
C ALA A 58 -15.26 23.93 1.00
N LEU A 59 -15.32 23.80 2.32
CA LEU A 59 -15.05 22.55 3.03
C LEU A 59 -16.13 21.50 2.71
N SER A 60 -17.40 21.87 2.76
CA SER A 60 -18.55 21.02 2.41
C SER A 60 -18.43 20.45 1.01
N LEU A 61 -18.00 21.25 0.01
CA LEU A 61 -17.75 20.74 -1.33
C LEU A 61 -16.64 19.67 -1.37
N HIS A 62 -15.57 19.87 -0.61
CA HIS A 62 -14.49 18.87 -0.50
C HIS A 62 -14.96 17.61 0.21
N THR A 63 -15.74 17.74 1.28
CA THR A 63 -16.39 16.63 1.99
C THR A 63 -17.31 15.83 1.07
N MET A 64 -18.19 16.48 0.30
CA MET A 64 -19.06 15.80 -0.66
C MET A 64 -18.27 15.02 -1.70
N ARG A 65 -17.21 15.63 -2.26
CA ARG A 65 -16.34 14.95 -3.23
C ARG A 65 -15.65 13.73 -2.64
N PHE A 66 -15.22 13.80 -1.38
CA PHE A 66 -14.62 12.66 -0.69
C PHE A 66 -15.65 11.57 -0.40
N GLN A 67 -16.86 11.94 0.04
CA GLN A 67 -17.96 10.99 0.30
C GLN A 67 -18.38 10.21 -0.95
N LEU A 68 -18.23 10.78 -2.15
CA LEU A 68 -18.44 10.07 -3.41
C LEU A 68 -17.27 9.12 -3.75
N LEU A 69 -16.04 9.51 -3.40
CA LEU A 69 -14.84 8.73 -3.69
C LEU A 69 -14.66 7.55 -2.73
N LYS A 70 -15.02 7.72 -1.46
CA LYS A 70 -14.91 6.73 -0.37
C LYS A 70 -15.55 5.37 -0.72
N PRO A 71 -16.81 5.28 -1.16
CA PRO A 71 -17.43 3.99 -1.52
C PRO A 71 -16.83 3.38 -2.79
N VAL A 72 -16.39 4.19 -3.75
CA VAL A 72 -15.75 3.70 -4.98
C VAL A 72 -14.40 3.06 -4.65
N ALA A 73 -13.58 3.74 -3.85
CA ALA A 73 -12.31 3.22 -3.35
C ALA A 73 -12.52 1.93 -2.54
N GLY A 74 -13.48 1.94 -1.61
CA GLY A 74 -13.84 0.76 -0.81
C GLY A 74 -14.24 -0.45 -1.66
N HIS A 75 -15.10 -0.24 -2.66
CA HIS A 75 -15.55 -1.33 -3.53
C HIS A 75 -14.41 -1.94 -4.36
N ILE A 76 -13.52 -1.12 -4.92
CA ILE A 76 -12.37 -1.60 -5.69
C ILE A 76 -11.38 -2.33 -4.78
N LEU A 77 -11.17 -1.82 -3.57
CA LEU A 77 -10.31 -2.43 -2.57
C LEU A 77 -10.83 -3.80 -2.13
N ASP A 78 -12.14 -3.93 -1.89
CA ASP A 78 -12.78 -5.21 -1.57
C ASP A 78 -12.66 -6.21 -2.72
N LYS A 79 -12.86 -5.75 -3.96
CA LYS A 79 -12.67 -6.58 -5.16
C LYS A 79 -11.23 -7.06 -5.29
N LEU A 80 -10.25 -6.21 -5.00
CA LEU A 80 -8.84 -6.56 -5.00
C LEU A 80 -8.53 -7.63 -3.95
N ARG A 81 -9.10 -7.49 -2.75
CA ARG A 81 -8.93 -8.43 -1.63
C ARG A 81 -9.55 -9.80 -1.90
N LEU A 82 -10.72 -9.86 -2.54
CA LEU A 82 -11.45 -11.10 -2.81
C LEU A 82 -10.93 -11.84 -4.04
N GLU A 83 -10.71 -11.13 -5.15
CA GLU A 83 -10.46 -11.76 -6.45
C GLU A 83 -9.00 -11.67 -6.92
N ASN A 84 -8.13 -10.88 -6.24
CA ASN A 84 -6.76 -10.58 -6.69
C ASN A 84 -6.71 -10.23 -8.19
N SER A 85 -7.67 -9.43 -8.66
CA SER A 85 -7.80 -9.12 -10.09
C SER A 85 -6.83 -8.01 -10.51
N SER A 86 -6.06 -8.27 -11.57
CA SER A 86 -5.17 -7.27 -12.17
C SER A 86 -5.95 -6.05 -12.67
N GLU A 87 -7.23 -6.22 -13.02
CA GLU A 87 -8.10 -5.15 -13.46
C GLU A 87 -8.48 -4.19 -12.32
N ALA A 88 -8.79 -4.73 -11.13
CA ALA A 88 -9.05 -3.89 -9.95
C ALA A 88 -7.82 -3.04 -9.59
N LEU A 89 -6.61 -3.59 -9.74
CA LEU A 89 -5.37 -2.83 -9.52
C LEU A 89 -5.23 -1.66 -10.51
N LEU A 90 -5.58 -1.86 -11.78
CA LEU A 90 -5.56 -0.77 -12.78
C LEU A 90 -6.61 0.29 -12.47
N GLN A 91 -7.81 -0.11 -12.01
CA GLN A 91 -8.88 0.80 -11.61
C GLN A 91 -8.55 1.58 -10.33
N LEU A 92 -7.69 1.03 -9.47
CA LEU A 92 -7.26 1.68 -8.23
C LEU A 92 -6.33 2.89 -8.49
N TYR A 93 -5.57 2.88 -9.59
CA TYR A 93 -4.64 3.97 -9.93
C TYR A 93 -5.31 5.35 -10.11
N PRO A 94 -6.36 5.52 -10.95
CA PRO A 94 -7.05 6.81 -11.07
C PRO A 94 -7.75 7.21 -9.77
N VAL A 95 -8.20 6.25 -8.96
CA VAL A 95 -8.78 6.53 -7.64
C VAL A 95 -7.72 7.08 -6.69
N LYS A 96 -6.54 6.46 -6.62
CA LYS A 96 -5.39 6.99 -5.87
C LYS A 96 -5.10 8.43 -6.29
N ALA A 97 -4.93 8.67 -7.58
CA ALA A 97 -4.63 10.01 -8.09
C ALA A 97 -5.70 11.04 -7.68
N SER A 98 -6.97 10.65 -7.69
CA SER A 98 -8.08 11.51 -7.26
C SER A 98 -8.07 11.79 -5.75
N VAL A 99 -7.73 10.79 -4.92
CA VAL A 99 -7.56 10.96 -3.46
C VAL A 99 -6.39 11.90 -3.16
N THR A 100 -5.22 11.66 -3.77
CA THR A 100 -4.04 12.51 -3.59
C THR A 100 -4.30 13.95 -4.05
N GLU A 101 -5.01 14.15 -5.16
CA GLU A 101 -5.42 15.49 -5.61
C GLU A 101 -6.33 16.20 -4.58
N GLN A 102 -7.21 15.46 -3.90
CA GLN A 102 -8.03 16.04 -2.82
C GLN A 102 -7.17 16.45 -1.63
N ILE A 103 -6.20 15.63 -1.22
CA ILE A 103 -5.25 15.94 -0.15
C ILE A 103 -4.49 17.22 -0.47
N GLU A 104 -3.96 17.35 -1.69
CA GLU A 104 -3.23 18.54 -2.13
C GLU A 104 -4.08 19.82 -2.11
N LYS A 105 -5.41 19.70 -2.29
CA LYS A 105 -6.34 20.83 -2.23
C LYS A 105 -6.79 21.19 -0.81
N ILE A 106 -6.97 20.20 0.07
CA ILE A 106 -7.44 20.39 1.46
C ILE A 106 -6.30 20.86 2.36
N ARG A 107 -5.08 20.32 2.18
CA ARG A 107 -3.89 20.68 2.96
C ARG A 107 -3.65 22.20 3.09
N PRO A 108 -3.66 23.00 2.01
CA PRO A 108 -3.46 24.45 2.13
C PRO A 108 -4.64 25.18 2.82
N ILE A 109 -5.84 24.58 2.88
CA ILE A 109 -6.97 25.14 3.63
C ILE A 109 -6.68 24.97 5.12
N VAL A 110 -6.36 23.75 5.56
CA VAL A 110 -5.97 23.43 6.95
C VAL A 110 -4.81 24.32 7.41
N GLN A 111 -3.72 24.38 6.62
CA GLN A 111 -2.56 25.21 6.95
C GLN A 111 -2.89 26.69 7.11
N LYS A 112 -3.85 27.21 6.34
CA LYS A 112 -4.28 28.60 6.43
C LYS A 112 -5.20 28.83 7.63
N LEU A 113 -6.10 27.90 7.94
CA LEU A 113 -6.98 28.01 9.10
C LEU A 113 -6.18 27.95 10.40
N ASN A 114 -5.28 26.99 10.56
CA ASN A 114 -4.37 26.89 11.72
C ASN A 114 -3.37 28.05 11.75
N GLY A 115 -2.98 28.58 10.58
CA GLY A 115 -2.14 29.77 10.49
C GLY A 115 -2.86 31.05 10.93
N VAL A 116 -4.18 31.11 10.78
CA VAL A 116 -4.99 32.20 11.30
C VAL A 116 -5.12 32.07 12.80
N GLU A 117 -5.38 30.89 13.38
CA GLU A 117 -5.39 30.67 14.84
C GLU A 117 -4.09 31.18 15.52
N ARG A 118 -2.95 31.00 14.85
CA ARG A 118 -1.63 31.40 15.37
C ARG A 118 -1.36 32.92 15.35
N TRP A 119 -2.29 33.74 14.86
CA TRP A 119 -2.11 35.18 14.71
C TRP A 119 -1.79 35.92 16.02
N GLU A 120 -2.30 35.43 17.16
CA GLU A 120 -2.00 35.97 18.49
C GLU A 120 -0.50 35.85 18.81
N GLU A 121 0.11 34.68 18.56
CA GLU A 121 1.56 34.48 18.69
C GLU A 121 2.35 35.41 17.74
N TRP A 122 1.89 35.57 16.50
CA TRP A 122 2.57 36.42 15.50
C TRP A 122 2.47 37.92 15.80
N SER A 123 1.39 38.37 16.41
CA SER A 123 1.20 39.78 16.81
C SER A 123 2.08 40.16 18.01
N GLN A 124 2.23 39.25 18.99
CA GLN A 124 3.15 39.41 20.11
C GLN A 124 4.62 39.51 19.67
N VAL A 125 5.03 38.70 18.69
CA VAL A 125 6.43 38.67 18.19
C VAL A 125 6.79 39.92 17.39
N ARG A 126 5.85 40.55 16.67
CA ARG A 126 6.14 41.70 15.80
C ARG A 126 6.03 43.08 16.45
N GLY A 127 5.66 43.16 17.74
CA GLY A 127 5.65 44.41 18.51
C GLY A 127 4.74 45.52 17.93
N ARG A 128 3.79 45.15 17.08
CA ARG A 128 2.82 46.08 16.47
C ARG A 128 1.47 45.82 17.13
N PHE A 129 1.16 46.60 18.18
CA PHE A 129 -0.16 46.65 18.79
C PHE A 129 -1.12 47.34 17.79
N GLU A 130 -1.59 46.61 16.78
CA GLU A 130 -2.92 46.91 16.25
C GLU A 130 -3.90 46.38 17.29
N GLU A 131 -4.63 47.29 17.94
CA GLU A 131 -5.64 46.93 18.93
C GLU A 131 -6.68 46.00 18.27
N LYS A 132 -6.81 44.78 18.82
CA LYS A 132 -7.84 43.78 18.49
C LYS A 132 -9.20 44.50 18.63
N PRO A 133 -10.05 44.60 17.59
CA PRO A 133 -11.41 45.10 17.77
C PRO A 133 -12.15 44.16 18.73
N VAL A 134 -12.32 44.63 19.95
CA VAL A 134 -12.86 43.87 21.09
C VAL A 134 -14.27 43.36 20.76
N GLY A 135 -14.50 42.06 20.92
CA GLY A 135 -15.80 41.39 20.72
C GLY A 135 -15.95 40.62 19.40
N GLN A 136 -15.54 41.21 18.26
CA GLN A 136 -15.65 40.52 16.95
C GLN A 136 -14.60 39.42 16.75
N SER A 137 -13.55 39.43 17.55
CA SER A 137 -12.42 38.53 17.34
C SER A 137 -12.50 37.23 18.14
N GLU A 138 -13.29 37.14 19.20
CA GLU A 138 -13.49 35.88 19.95
C GLU A 138 -14.47 34.98 19.20
N GLU A 139 -15.62 35.53 18.75
CA GLU A 139 -16.58 34.79 17.91
C GLU A 139 -15.97 34.29 16.59
N LEU A 140 -15.10 35.08 15.97
CA LEU A 140 -14.39 34.68 14.76
C LEU A 140 -13.37 33.58 15.04
N GLU A 141 -12.71 33.63 16.19
CA GLU A 141 -11.71 32.66 16.62
C GLU A 141 -12.37 31.31 16.89
N ASP A 142 -13.48 31.28 17.64
CA ASP A 142 -14.29 30.09 17.89
C ASP A 142 -14.79 29.46 16.57
N ALA A 143 -15.33 30.28 15.65
CA ALA A 143 -15.81 29.80 14.36
C ALA A 143 -14.68 29.24 13.48
N LEU A 144 -13.51 29.87 13.51
CA LEU A 144 -12.34 29.40 12.78
C LEU A 144 -11.73 28.14 13.39
N GLU A 145 -11.74 27.99 14.72
CA GLU A 145 -11.29 26.77 15.42
C GLU A 145 -12.19 25.58 15.02
N PHE A 146 -13.51 25.79 15.03
CA PHE A 146 -14.46 24.76 14.58
C PHE A 146 -14.21 24.37 13.11
N LEU A 147 -13.99 25.33 12.22
CA LEU A 147 -13.71 25.07 10.81
C LEU A 147 -12.34 24.41 10.60
N ALA A 148 -11.33 24.78 11.39
CA ALA A 148 -10.01 24.17 11.38
C ALA A 148 -10.10 22.70 11.78
N HIS A 149 -10.79 22.40 12.88
CA HIS A 149 -11.01 21.04 13.35
C HIS A 149 -11.72 20.17 12.31
N ASN A 150 -12.81 20.66 11.69
CA ASN A 150 -13.51 19.94 10.63
C ASN A 150 -12.62 19.69 9.40
N ALA A 151 -11.76 20.65 9.06
CA ALA A 151 -10.84 20.51 7.94
C ALA A 151 -9.70 19.51 8.24
N GLU A 152 -9.23 19.46 9.48
CA GLU A 152 -8.27 18.46 9.95
C GLU A 152 -8.86 17.05 9.97
N GLU A 153 -10.08 16.89 10.47
CA GLU A 153 -10.80 15.61 10.45
C GLU A 153 -10.96 15.12 9.01
N LEU A 154 -11.44 15.98 8.11
CA LEU A 154 -11.55 15.64 6.69
C LEU A 154 -10.20 15.25 6.08
N LEU A 155 -9.13 16.00 6.40
CA LEU A 155 -7.79 15.68 5.91
C LEU A 155 -7.33 14.30 6.44
N GLY A 156 -7.58 14.02 7.72
CA GLY A 156 -7.30 12.73 8.35
C GLY A 156 -8.00 11.58 7.61
N ASP A 157 -9.30 11.70 7.41
CA ASP A 157 -10.14 10.73 6.70
C ASP A 157 -9.63 10.44 5.27
N VAL A 158 -9.23 11.49 4.54
CA VAL A 158 -8.73 11.37 3.16
C VAL A 158 -7.33 10.73 3.17
N THR A 159 -6.46 11.10 4.12
CA THR A 159 -5.12 10.50 4.25
C THR A 159 -5.17 9.04 4.67
N GLU A 160 -6.09 8.64 5.54
CA GLU A 160 -6.30 7.24 5.91
C GLU A 160 -6.72 6.40 4.70
N MET A 161 -7.60 6.94 3.85
CA MET A 161 -7.97 6.28 2.60
C MET A 161 -6.78 6.16 1.65
N GLU A 162 -5.92 7.19 1.55
CA GLU A 162 -4.69 7.12 0.75
C GLU A 162 -3.77 6.00 1.25
N THR A 163 -3.50 5.94 2.56
CA THR A 163 -2.63 4.89 3.13
C THR A 163 -3.21 3.50 2.91
N ASN A 164 -4.53 3.32 3.06
CA ASN A 164 -5.20 2.05 2.79
C ASN A 164 -5.05 1.61 1.32
N ILE A 165 -5.14 2.56 0.39
CA ILE A 165 -4.91 2.30 -1.04
C ILE A 165 -3.45 1.93 -1.31
N GLU A 166 -2.49 2.63 -0.70
CA GLU A 166 -1.06 2.35 -0.87
C GLU A 166 -0.67 0.97 -0.33
N ASP A 167 -1.15 0.63 0.87
CA ASP A 167 -0.92 -0.68 1.48
C ASP A 167 -1.47 -1.81 0.60
N ALA A 168 -2.65 -1.61 0.02
CA ALA A 168 -3.25 -2.56 -0.90
C ALA A 168 -2.44 -2.74 -2.19
N MET A 169 -1.93 -1.63 -2.75
CA MET A 169 -1.05 -1.66 -3.92
C MET A 169 0.26 -2.40 -3.61
N LEU A 170 0.89 -2.11 -2.48
CA LEU A 170 2.11 -2.78 -2.02
C LEU A 170 1.88 -4.28 -1.79
N PHE A 171 0.77 -4.64 -1.15
CA PHE A 171 0.38 -6.03 -0.96
C PHE A 171 0.20 -6.76 -2.29
N CYS A 172 -0.49 -6.15 -3.26
CA CYS A 172 -0.66 -6.73 -4.57
C CYS A 172 0.64 -6.86 -5.35
N GLU A 173 1.54 -5.86 -5.27
CA GLU A 173 2.87 -5.95 -5.87
C GLU A 173 3.64 -7.14 -5.28
N ALA A 174 3.63 -7.30 -3.95
CA ALA A 174 4.24 -8.43 -3.27
C ALA A 174 3.63 -9.78 -3.72
N SER A 175 2.31 -9.85 -3.89
CA SER A 175 1.59 -11.02 -4.38
C SER A 175 1.98 -11.36 -5.83
N LEU A 176 2.04 -10.37 -6.72
CA LEU A 176 2.47 -10.54 -8.11
C LEU A 176 3.93 -10.99 -8.19
N ASN A 177 4.81 -10.43 -7.36
CA ASN A 177 6.20 -10.86 -7.27
C ASN A 177 6.33 -12.31 -6.78
N CYS A 178 5.51 -12.72 -5.82
CA CYS A 178 5.41 -14.13 -5.41
C CYS A 178 4.90 -15.02 -6.56
N GLY A 179 3.90 -14.56 -7.30
CA GLY A 179 3.36 -15.23 -8.48
C GLY A 179 4.42 -15.42 -9.57
N ARG A 180 5.17 -14.37 -9.90
CA ARG A 180 6.31 -14.41 -10.83
C ARG A 180 7.37 -15.38 -10.38
N ASN A 181 7.75 -15.36 -9.10
CA ASN A 181 8.71 -16.32 -8.55
C ASN A 181 8.20 -17.76 -8.65
N ARG A 182 6.89 -18.00 -8.47
CA ARG A 182 6.29 -19.32 -8.67
C ARG A 182 6.34 -19.74 -10.14
N LEU A 183 6.05 -18.84 -11.07
CA LEU A 183 6.15 -19.11 -12.51
C LEU A 183 7.59 -19.42 -12.93
N LEU A 184 8.57 -18.66 -12.47
CA LEU A 184 9.99 -18.93 -12.71
C LEU A 184 10.42 -20.31 -12.20
N GLN A 185 9.87 -20.76 -11.08
CA GLN A 185 10.13 -22.12 -10.58
C GLN A 185 9.58 -23.19 -11.54
N TRP A 186 8.37 -22.99 -12.07
CA TRP A 186 7.79 -23.90 -13.05
C TRP A 186 8.57 -23.91 -14.36
N ASP A 187 9.03 -22.75 -14.82
CA ASP A 187 9.84 -22.61 -16.02
C ASP A 187 11.12 -23.45 -15.95
N VAL A 188 11.84 -23.39 -14.82
CA VAL A 188 13.02 -24.24 -14.57
C VAL A 188 12.68 -25.74 -14.67
N TYR A 189 11.51 -26.17 -14.18
CA TYR A 189 11.10 -27.58 -14.30
C TYR A 189 10.77 -27.98 -15.75
N ILE A 190 10.13 -27.10 -16.52
CA ILE A 190 9.84 -27.32 -17.93
C ILE A 190 11.14 -27.43 -18.73
N ILE A 191 12.13 -26.58 -18.45
CA ILE A 191 13.45 -26.64 -19.09
C ILE A 191 14.13 -28.00 -18.81
N ILE A 192 14.08 -28.50 -17.57
CA ILE A 192 14.63 -29.82 -17.22
C ILE A 192 13.95 -30.93 -18.02
N TRP A 193 12.62 -30.90 -18.15
CA TRP A 193 11.87 -31.87 -18.94
C TRP A 193 12.19 -31.76 -20.43
N SER A 194 12.28 -30.55 -20.97
CA SER A 194 12.63 -30.30 -22.38
C SER A 194 14.01 -30.85 -22.72
N VAL A 195 15.01 -30.63 -21.87
CA VAL A 195 16.37 -31.18 -22.05
C VAL A 195 16.34 -32.71 -22.02
N SER A 196 15.58 -33.31 -21.09
CA SER A 196 15.44 -34.77 -21.00
C SER A 196 14.82 -35.38 -22.27
N ILE A 197 13.75 -34.76 -22.78
CA ILE A 197 13.09 -35.19 -24.04
C ILE A 197 14.02 -34.98 -25.24
N SER A 198 14.74 -33.86 -25.31
CA SER A 198 15.64 -33.54 -26.41
C SER A 198 16.76 -34.57 -26.57
N VAL A 199 17.33 -35.04 -25.44
CA VAL A 199 18.32 -36.13 -25.45
C VAL A 199 17.71 -37.43 -25.98
N GLY A 200 16.51 -37.78 -25.54
CA GLY A 200 15.80 -38.96 -26.04
C GLY A 200 15.45 -38.87 -27.53
N ALA A 201 15.06 -37.69 -28.00
CA ALA A 201 14.76 -37.43 -29.41
C ALA A 201 16.00 -37.55 -30.30
N VAL A 202 17.17 -37.09 -29.84
CA VAL A 202 18.43 -37.23 -30.58
C VAL A 202 18.81 -38.71 -30.71
N ILE A 203 18.74 -39.48 -29.62
CA ILE A 203 19.05 -40.91 -29.65
C ILE A 203 18.07 -41.65 -30.57
N SER A 204 16.77 -41.38 -30.43
CA SER A 204 15.73 -41.93 -31.31
C SER A 204 15.97 -41.56 -32.78
N GLY A 205 16.37 -40.32 -33.05
CA GLY A 205 16.71 -39.85 -34.40
C GLY A 205 17.88 -40.60 -35.02
N ILE A 206 18.96 -40.84 -34.26
CA ILE A 206 20.13 -41.60 -34.75
C ILE A 206 19.74 -43.03 -35.14
N PHE A 207 18.92 -43.71 -34.34
CA PHE A 207 18.44 -45.06 -34.65
C PHE A 207 17.31 -45.09 -35.70
N GLY A 208 16.58 -43.99 -35.88
CA GLY A 208 15.58 -43.84 -36.94
C GLY A 208 16.18 -43.51 -38.31
N MET A 209 17.46 -43.15 -38.37
CA MET A 209 18.20 -43.03 -39.63
C MET A 209 18.55 -44.42 -40.14
N ASN A 210 18.36 -44.67 -41.44
CA ASN A 210 18.63 -45.94 -42.12
C ASN A 210 20.14 -46.26 -42.18
N LEU A 211 20.76 -46.42 -41.02
CA LEU A 211 22.15 -46.77 -40.80
C LEU A 211 22.17 -48.20 -40.28
N VAL A 212 22.94 -49.07 -40.93
CA VAL A 212 23.05 -50.49 -40.54
C VAL A 212 23.86 -50.58 -39.25
N PHE A 213 23.17 -50.48 -38.12
CA PHE A 213 23.70 -50.85 -36.83
C PHE A 213 23.38 -52.35 -36.65
N GLY A 214 24.40 -53.21 -36.58
CA GLY A 214 24.25 -54.68 -36.38
C GLY A 214 23.62 -55.11 -35.04
N PHE A 215 22.86 -54.22 -34.41
CA PHE A 215 22.03 -54.41 -33.22
C PHE A 215 20.57 -54.77 -33.57
N GLU A 216 20.17 -54.62 -34.83
CA GLU A 216 18.81 -54.95 -35.31
C GLU A 216 18.53 -56.47 -35.36
N ASP A 217 19.56 -57.28 -35.60
CA ASP A 217 19.45 -58.74 -35.71
C ASP A 217 19.36 -59.47 -34.35
N VAL A 218 19.51 -58.73 -33.23
CA VAL A 218 19.45 -59.30 -31.88
C VAL A 218 18.02 -59.24 -31.35
N GLU A 219 17.47 -60.41 -31.01
CA GLU A 219 16.14 -60.57 -30.43
C GLU A 219 16.01 -59.71 -29.15
N GLY A 220 15.19 -58.65 -29.20
CA GLY A 220 14.98 -57.71 -28.08
C GLY A 220 15.80 -56.40 -28.09
N GLY A 221 16.65 -56.15 -29.09
CA GLY A 221 17.48 -54.93 -29.17
C GLY A 221 16.70 -53.61 -29.04
N TRP A 222 15.52 -53.52 -29.68
CA TRP A 222 14.62 -52.37 -29.57
C TRP A 222 14.15 -52.09 -28.12
N GLN A 223 13.84 -53.15 -27.36
CA GLN A 223 13.39 -53.03 -25.98
C GLN A 223 14.52 -52.53 -25.07
N VAL A 224 15.76 -52.96 -25.33
CA VAL A 224 16.94 -52.49 -24.59
C VAL A 224 17.20 -51.02 -24.88
N CYS A 225 17.17 -50.59 -26.15
CA CYS A 225 17.38 -49.19 -26.53
C CYS A 225 16.32 -48.26 -25.92
N THR A 226 15.04 -48.63 -25.97
CA THR A 226 13.96 -47.84 -25.38
C THR A 226 14.05 -47.78 -23.85
N ALA A 227 14.45 -48.88 -23.19
CA ALA A 227 14.72 -48.88 -21.75
C ALA A 227 15.88 -47.96 -21.37
N VAL A 228 16.99 -47.98 -22.14
CA VAL A 228 18.15 -47.11 -21.90
C VAL A 228 17.79 -45.63 -22.05
N ILE A 229 17.04 -45.25 -23.09
CA ILE A 229 16.57 -43.87 -23.29
C ILE A 229 15.69 -43.42 -22.12
N THR A 230 14.78 -44.29 -21.67
CA THR A 230 13.87 -43.99 -20.56
C THR A 230 14.63 -43.79 -19.25
N VAL A 231 15.59 -44.68 -18.94
CA VAL A 231 16.44 -44.58 -17.75
C VAL A 231 17.30 -43.32 -17.80
N LEU A 232 17.88 -43.00 -18.96
CA LEU A 232 18.67 -41.79 -19.16
C LEU A 232 17.82 -40.54 -18.92
N GLY A 233 16.62 -40.47 -19.50
CA GLY A 233 15.69 -39.35 -19.30
C GLY A 233 15.29 -39.15 -17.83
N ILE A 234 14.98 -40.26 -17.12
CA ILE A 234 14.69 -40.22 -15.67
C ILE A 234 15.93 -39.75 -14.88
N SER A 235 17.13 -40.20 -15.25
CA SER A 235 18.37 -39.79 -14.58
C SER A 235 18.61 -38.28 -14.70
N ILE A 236 18.42 -37.70 -15.89
CA ILE A 236 18.56 -36.26 -16.14
C ILE A 236 17.54 -35.47 -15.31
N CYS A 237 16.27 -35.89 -15.33
CA CYS A 237 15.21 -35.25 -14.54
C CYS A 237 15.49 -35.30 -13.03
N THR A 238 15.95 -36.44 -12.52
CA THR A 238 16.25 -36.59 -11.08
C THR A 238 17.46 -35.79 -10.65
N VAL A 239 18.53 -35.75 -11.46
CA VAL A 239 19.70 -34.91 -11.19
C VAL A 239 19.34 -33.43 -11.24
N GLY A 240 18.64 -32.98 -12.29
CA GLY A 240 18.15 -31.61 -12.42
C GLY A 240 17.30 -31.18 -11.22
N ALA A 241 16.32 -32.00 -10.84
CA ALA A 241 15.47 -31.74 -9.67
C ALA A 241 16.26 -31.71 -8.35
N ARG A 242 17.28 -32.56 -8.19
CA ARG A 242 18.15 -32.54 -7.00
C ARG A 242 19.00 -31.27 -6.94
N VAL A 243 19.56 -30.82 -8.06
CA VAL A 243 20.34 -29.58 -8.12
C VAL A 243 19.45 -28.39 -7.76
N VAL A 244 18.25 -28.31 -8.32
CA VAL A 244 17.27 -27.25 -7.98
C VAL A 244 16.92 -27.29 -6.49
N ARG A 245 16.62 -28.48 -5.93
CA ARG A 245 16.35 -28.61 -4.49
C ARG A 245 17.52 -28.18 -3.62
N LYS A 246 18.76 -28.57 -3.98
CA LYS A 246 19.97 -28.19 -3.25
C LYS A 246 20.23 -26.68 -3.33
N SER A 247 20.00 -26.09 -4.50
CA SER A 247 20.10 -24.65 -4.72
C SER A 247 19.12 -23.90 -3.82
N ARG A 248 17.86 -24.34 -3.77
CA ARG A 248 16.83 -23.76 -2.90
C ARG A 248 17.18 -23.84 -1.42
N THR A 249 17.66 -24.99 -0.95
CA THR A 249 18.07 -25.13 0.46
C THR A 249 19.30 -24.29 0.79
N HIS A 250 20.21 -24.10 -0.16
CA HIS A 250 21.38 -23.23 -0.02
C HIS A 250 20.98 -21.76 0.13
N TYR A 251 20.06 -21.26 -0.71
CA TYR A 251 19.53 -19.90 -0.58
C TYR A 251 18.73 -19.72 0.72
N ALA A 252 17.90 -20.69 1.08
CA ALA A 252 17.14 -20.64 2.34
C ALA A 252 18.06 -20.54 3.57
N ARG A 253 19.17 -21.29 3.59
CA ARG A 253 20.17 -21.24 4.67
C ARG A 253 20.95 -19.93 4.74
N ARG A 254 21.01 -19.17 3.64
CA ARG A 254 21.67 -17.85 3.58
C ARG A 254 20.71 -16.68 3.72
N SER A 255 19.41 -16.93 3.89
CA SER A 255 18.38 -15.89 4.06
C SER A 255 18.65 -14.94 5.22
N ALA A 256 19.32 -15.41 6.28
CA ALA A 256 19.73 -14.58 7.40
C ALA A 256 20.65 -13.41 7.00
N ARG A 257 21.50 -13.61 5.99
CA ARG A 257 22.40 -12.56 5.50
C ARG A 257 21.65 -11.45 4.76
N TYR A 258 20.43 -11.72 4.27
CA TYR A 258 19.65 -10.81 3.43
C TYR A 258 18.43 -10.21 4.15
N GLY A 259 18.40 -10.24 5.48
CA GLY A 259 17.40 -9.52 6.28
C GLY A 259 16.22 -10.36 6.80
N ASN A 260 16.13 -11.65 6.47
CA ASN A 260 15.11 -12.54 7.03
C ASN A 260 15.59 -13.22 8.33
N ASN A 261 15.84 -12.38 9.34
CA ASN A 261 16.37 -12.77 10.63
C ASN A 261 15.30 -12.77 11.71
N LYS A 262 15.46 -13.63 12.73
CA LYS A 262 14.58 -13.66 13.90
C LYS A 262 14.43 -12.32 14.61
N PHE A 263 15.41 -11.43 14.47
CA PHE A 263 15.33 -10.07 15.01
C PHE A 263 14.21 -9.25 14.34
N PHE A 264 14.21 -9.13 13.02
CA PHE A 264 13.27 -8.27 12.29
C PHE A 264 11.81 -8.71 12.40
N THR A 265 11.58 -9.95 12.82
CA THR A 265 10.25 -10.52 12.97
C THR A 265 9.75 -10.50 14.40
N ARG A 266 10.68 -10.45 15.37
CA ARG A 266 10.36 -10.33 16.79
C ARG A 266 10.40 -8.91 17.31
N ILE A 267 11.10 -7.98 16.64
CA ILE A 267 11.17 -6.58 17.07
C ILE A 267 9.80 -5.89 17.11
N SER A 268 8.84 -6.35 16.31
CA SER A 268 7.46 -5.86 16.36
C SER A 268 6.62 -6.47 17.49
N GLN A 269 7.17 -7.39 18.29
CA GLN A 269 6.48 -8.03 19.41
C GLN A 269 6.89 -7.34 20.72
N ASP A 270 5.91 -6.78 21.43
CA ASP A 270 6.13 -6.04 22.68
C ASP A 270 6.85 -6.90 23.73
N ASP A 271 6.49 -8.19 23.86
CA ASP A 271 7.15 -9.14 24.77
C ASP A 271 8.66 -9.28 24.50
N TYR A 272 9.08 -9.22 23.24
CA TYR A 272 10.48 -9.34 22.87
C TYR A 272 11.24 -8.06 23.20
N VAL A 273 10.66 -6.88 22.92
CA VAL A 273 11.23 -5.57 23.24
C VAL A 273 11.35 -5.39 24.76
N LEU A 274 10.31 -5.75 25.50
CA LEU A 274 10.32 -5.74 26.97
C LEU A 274 11.34 -6.75 27.53
N SER A 275 11.58 -7.88 26.86
CA SER A 275 12.65 -8.80 27.25
C SER A 275 14.08 -8.25 27.01
N LEU A 276 14.21 -7.18 26.22
CA LEU A 276 15.48 -6.52 25.93
C LEU A 276 15.73 -5.30 26.83
N VAL A 277 14.67 -4.72 27.41
CA VAL A 277 14.75 -3.53 28.28
C VAL A 277 14.43 -3.96 29.72
N HIS A 278 15.46 -4.16 30.55
CA HIS A 278 15.27 -4.51 31.96
C HIS A 278 14.89 -3.31 32.85
N GLU A 279 15.24 -2.08 32.46
CA GLU A 279 14.85 -0.83 33.14
C GLU A 279 14.55 0.30 32.14
N PRO A 280 13.53 1.14 32.37
CA PRO A 280 13.05 2.15 31.41
C PRO A 280 14.00 3.33 31.15
N HIS A 281 15.12 3.45 31.88
CA HIS A 281 16.05 4.58 31.79
C HIS A 281 17.52 4.19 31.61
N ASN A 282 17.85 2.90 31.46
CA ASN A 282 19.23 2.48 31.30
C ASN A 282 19.57 2.24 29.81
N ASP A 283 20.81 2.54 29.41
CA ASP A 283 21.33 2.16 28.11
C ASP A 283 21.17 0.66 27.90
N LEU A 284 21.01 0.21 26.64
CA LEU A 284 20.85 -1.22 26.34
C LEU A 284 22.01 -2.02 26.97
N ASP A 285 21.69 -2.92 27.90
CA ASP A 285 22.66 -3.85 28.48
C ASP A 285 23.45 -4.58 27.37
N ASP A 286 24.75 -4.76 27.57
CA ASP A 286 25.61 -5.51 26.65
C ASP A 286 25.07 -6.91 26.33
N LEU A 287 24.32 -7.51 27.26
CA LEU A 287 23.67 -8.80 27.11
C LEU A 287 22.45 -8.74 26.18
N ALA A 288 21.69 -7.63 26.21
CA ALA A 288 20.61 -7.37 25.26
C ALA A 288 21.17 -7.13 23.85
N VAL A 289 22.26 -6.36 23.73
CA VAL A 289 22.98 -6.14 22.47
C VAL A 289 23.50 -7.46 21.89
N GLN A 290 24.07 -8.33 22.74
CA GLN A 290 24.56 -9.64 22.31
C GLN A 290 23.42 -10.56 21.83
N LYS A 291 22.27 -10.54 22.51
CA LYS A 291 21.06 -11.29 22.12
C LYS A 291 20.48 -10.78 20.79
N VAL A 292 20.47 -9.47 20.57
CA VAL A 292 20.09 -8.85 19.29
C VAL A 292 21.05 -9.27 18.18
N GLN A 293 22.36 -9.19 18.42
CA GLN A 293 23.38 -9.64 17.45
C GLN A 293 23.26 -11.12 17.11
N GLN A 294 22.87 -11.97 18.07
CA GLN A 294 22.59 -13.38 17.83
C GLN A 294 21.34 -13.55 16.97
N HIS A 295 20.23 -12.88 17.31
CA HIS A 295 18.99 -12.96 16.55
C HIS A 295 19.09 -12.37 15.14
N LEU A 296 20.00 -11.42 14.90
CA LEU A 296 20.39 -10.93 13.58
C LEU A 296 21.19 -11.94 12.74
N ARG A 297 21.72 -13.01 13.35
CA ARG A 297 22.46 -14.07 12.64
C ARG A 297 21.62 -15.32 12.39
N GLU A 298 20.48 -15.44 13.07
CA GLU A 298 19.58 -16.59 12.96
C GLU A 298 18.44 -16.32 11.97
N SER A 299 18.33 -17.15 10.92
CA SER A 299 17.21 -17.07 9.97
C SER A 299 15.90 -17.50 10.61
N GLU A 300 14.81 -16.80 10.32
CA GLU A 300 13.51 -17.17 10.86
C GLU A 300 12.84 -18.35 10.12
N ILE A 301 13.06 -18.51 8.81
CA ILE A 301 12.39 -19.55 8.01
C ILE A 301 12.70 -20.93 8.60
N PRO A 302 11.71 -21.66 9.16
CA PRO A 302 11.94 -23.02 9.61
C PRO A 302 12.23 -23.87 8.37
N VAL A 303 13.42 -24.47 8.31
CA VAL A 303 13.85 -25.43 7.26
C VAL A 303 12.90 -26.65 7.18
N GLN A 304 11.96 -26.79 8.12
CA GLN A 304 11.03 -27.91 8.25
C GLN A 304 9.66 -27.63 7.64
N ARG A 305 9.53 -27.74 6.30
CA ARG A 305 8.28 -28.22 5.66
C ARG A 305 8.43 -28.67 4.19
N LEU A 306 9.58 -29.25 3.82
CA LEU A 306 9.71 -29.95 2.52
C LEU A 306 10.13 -31.43 2.65
N THR A 307 10.33 -31.95 3.86
CA THR A 307 10.85 -33.31 4.10
C THR A 307 9.82 -34.29 4.68
N LYS A 308 8.60 -33.87 5.04
CA LYS A 308 7.66 -34.73 5.80
C LYS A 308 6.38 -35.14 5.04
N ARG A 309 6.43 -35.33 3.72
CA ARG A 309 5.31 -35.95 2.95
C ARG A 309 5.73 -37.11 2.03
N SER A 310 6.76 -37.87 2.42
CA SER A 310 7.14 -39.10 1.70
C SER A 310 7.69 -40.17 2.64
N ARG A 311 6.91 -40.57 3.65
CA ARG A 311 7.08 -41.84 4.36
C ARG A 311 5.73 -42.31 4.93
N SER A 312 4.90 -42.90 4.06
CA SER A 312 3.88 -43.88 4.50
C SER A 312 3.35 -44.67 3.30
N ILE A 313 4.22 -45.40 2.60
CA ILE A 313 3.82 -46.62 1.90
C ILE A 313 4.98 -47.61 2.10
N VAL A 314 4.91 -48.36 3.18
CA VAL A 314 5.59 -49.64 3.32
C VAL A 314 4.48 -50.67 3.19
N PRO A 315 4.48 -51.56 2.17
CA PRO A 315 3.54 -52.65 2.13
C PRO A 315 3.95 -53.66 3.22
N ARG A 316 3.01 -54.05 4.08
CA ARG A 316 3.14 -55.29 4.84
C ARG A 316 2.79 -56.43 3.88
N ILE A 317 3.68 -57.41 3.86
CA ILE A 317 3.52 -58.76 3.32
C ILE A 317 2.23 -59.38 3.86
#